data_AF-A0A655I1P9-F1
#
_entry.id   AF-A0A655I1P9-F1
#
_cell.length_a   1.000
_cell.length_b   1.000
_cell.length_c   1.000
_cell.angle_alpha   90.00
_cell.angle_beta   90.00
_cell.angle_gamma   90.00
#
_symmetry.space_group_name_H-M   'P 1'
#
loop_
_entity.id
_entity.type
_entity.pdbx_description
1 polymer ?
#
loop_
_entity_poly.entity_id
_entity_poly.type
_entity_poly.pdbx_seq_one_letter_code
_entity_poly.pdbx_strand_id
1 'polypeptide(L)'
;MVDPTATDSPKVSIVSISYNQEEYIREALDGFAAQRTEFPVEVIIADDASTDATPRIIGEYAARYPQLFRPILRQTNIGVHANFKDVLSAARGEYLALCEGDDYWTDPLKLSKQVKYLDRHPETTVCFHPVRVIYEDGAKDSEFPPLSWRRDLSVDALLARNFIQTNSVVYRRQPSYDDIPANVMPIDWYLHVRHAVGGEIAMLPETMAVYRRHAHGIWHSAYTDRRKFWETRGHGMAATLEAMLDLVHGHREREAIVGEVSAWVLREIGKTPGRQGRALLLKSIADHPRMTMLSLQHRWAQTPWRRFKRRLSTELSSLAALAYATRRRALEGRDGGYRETTSPPTGRGRNVRGSHA
;
A
#
# COMPACT_ATOMS: atom_id res chain seq x y z
N MET A 1 40.47 -4.66 -26.04
CA MET A 1 41.12 -4.29 -24.77
C MET A 1 40.35 -3.11 -24.21
N VAL A 2 39.64 -3.31 -23.11
CA VAL A 2 38.86 -2.25 -22.44
C VAL A 2 39.73 -1.69 -21.33
N ASP A 3 39.82 -0.36 -21.29
CA ASP A 3 40.60 0.43 -20.34
C ASP A 3 40.14 0.18 -18.89
N PRO A 4 41.02 -0.23 -17.97
CA PRO A 4 40.68 -0.49 -16.57
C PRO A 4 40.48 0.80 -15.72
N THR A 5 40.49 1.99 -16.32
CA THR A 5 40.38 3.28 -15.60
C THR A 5 39.13 4.12 -15.91
N ALA A 6 38.24 3.67 -16.81
CA ALA A 6 36.91 4.26 -16.96
C ALA A 6 35.97 3.67 -15.90
N THR A 7 35.83 4.34 -14.76
CA THR A 7 34.70 4.12 -13.85
C THR A 7 33.45 4.70 -14.51
N ASP A 8 32.93 4.03 -15.54
CA ASP A 8 31.69 4.40 -16.20
C ASP A 8 30.58 4.48 -15.15
N SER A 9 30.02 5.68 -15.00
CA SER A 9 28.88 5.91 -14.11
C SER A 9 27.80 4.86 -14.41
N PRO A 10 27.27 4.15 -13.39
CA PRO A 10 26.24 3.16 -13.63
C PRO A 10 25.06 3.81 -14.36
N LYS A 11 24.44 3.10 -15.29
CA LYS A 11 23.20 3.54 -15.95
C LYS A 11 22.01 3.30 -15.02
N VAL A 12 22.05 2.22 -14.24
CA VAL A 12 21.02 1.87 -13.24
C VAL A 12 21.65 1.68 -11.87
N SER A 13 21.06 2.27 -10.85
CA SER A 13 21.27 1.88 -9.46
C SER A 13 20.08 1.04 -8.97
N ILE A 14 20.34 -0.20 -8.56
CA ILE A 14 19.41 -1.00 -7.78
C ILE A 14 19.47 -0.48 -6.34
N VAL A 15 18.33 -0.05 -5.81
CA VAL A 15 18.18 0.53 -4.46
C VAL A 15 17.43 -0.49 -3.62
N SER A 16 18.12 -1.05 -2.63
CA SER A 16 17.59 -2.09 -1.74
C SER A 16 17.84 -1.72 -0.28
N ILE A 17 16.87 -2.01 0.57
CA ILE A 17 17.01 -1.92 2.04
C ILE A 17 16.71 -3.27 2.66
N SER A 18 17.27 -3.50 3.84
CA SER A 18 17.08 -4.73 4.60
C SER A 18 17.15 -4.48 6.10
N TYR A 19 16.40 -5.29 6.86
CA TYR A 19 16.47 -5.36 8.31
C TYR A 19 15.89 -6.71 8.78
N ASN A 20 16.74 -7.57 9.34
CA ASN A 20 16.41 -8.92 9.80
C ASN A 20 15.68 -9.78 8.74
N GLN A 21 16.34 -9.99 7.59
CA GLN A 21 15.80 -10.69 6.43
C GLN A 21 16.66 -11.89 6.02
N GLU A 22 17.32 -12.58 6.96
CA GLU A 22 18.25 -13.68 6.63
C GLU A 22 17.62 -14.80 5.81
N GLU A 23 16.31 -15.04 6.00
CA GLU A 23 15.53 -16.06 5.28
C GLU A 23 15.24 -15.68 3.82
N TYR A 24 15.31 -14.39 3.48
CA TYR A 24 14.85 -13.88 2.18
C TYR A 24 15.96 -13.28 1.32
N ILE A 25 16.93 -12.64 1.98
CA ILE A 25 17.84 -11.72 1.31
C ILE A 25 18.66 -12.36 0.20
N ARG A 26 18.98 -13.66 0.33
CA ARG A 26 19.75 -14.38 -0.68
C ARG A 26 19.07 -14.39 -2.05
N GLU A 27 17.76 -14.64 -2.09
CA GLU A 27 17.01 -14.68 -3.35
C GLU A 27 16.90 -13.29 -3.99
N ALA A 28 16.81 -12.22 -3.18
CA ALA A 28 16.85 -10.84 -3.66
C ALA A 28 18.18 -10.56 -4.37
N LEU A 29 19.30 -10.86 -3.69
CA LEU A 29 20.65 -10.61 -4.20
C LEU A 29 20.99 -11.49 -5.41
N ASP A 30 20.49 -12.73 -5.46
CA ASP A 30 20.60 -13.60 -6.65
C ASP A 30 19.88 -12.98 -7.85
N GLY A 31 18.65 -12.45 -7.64
CA GLY A 31 17.90 -11.75 -8.69
C GLY A 31 18.61 -10.51 -9.22
N PHE A 32 19.32 -9.76 -8.36
CA PHE A 32 20.12 -8.61 -8.75
C PHE A 32 21.36 -9.03 -9.54
N ALA A 33 22.11 -10.02 -9.04
CA ALA A 33 23.31 -10.54 -9.68
C ALA A 33 23.02 -11.24 -11.03
N ALA A 34 21.81 -11.75 -11.23
CA ALA A 34 21.39 -12.41 -12.45
C ALA A 34 21.04 -11.44 -13.60
N GLN A 35 20.96 -10.12 -13.36
CA GLN A 35 20.59 -9.16 -14.38
C GLN A 35 21.62 -9.10 -15.53
N ARG A 36 21.14 -9.16 -16.77
CA ARG A 36 21.95 -9.14 -17.99
C ARG A 36 21.66 -7.86 -18.77
N THR A 37 22.61 -6.92 -18.74
CA THR A 37 22.49 -5.59 -19.31
C THR A 37 23.65 -5.25 -20.25
N GLU A 38 23.39 -4.38 -21.23
CA GLU A 38 24.42 -3.81 -22.12
C GLU A 38 25.07 -2.55 -21.52
N PHE A 39 24.64 -2.16 -20.32
CA PHE A 39 25.08 -0.97 -19.60
C PHE A 39 25.50 -1.33 -18.17
N PRO A 40 26.36 -0.53 -17.52
CA PRO A 40 26.80 -0.76 -16.15
C PRO A 40 25.65 -0.60 -15.14
N VAL A 41 25.65 -1.44 -14.12
CA VAL A 41 24.67 -1.46 -13.02
C VAL A 41 25.43 -1.44 -11.70
N GLU A 42 24.91 -0.74 -10.70
CA GLU A 42 25.31 -0.91 -9.30
C GLU A 42 24.14 -1.40 -8.45
N VAL A 43 24.45 -2.13 -7.38
CA VAL A 43 23.52 -2.49 -6.31
C VAL A 43 23.95 -1.76 -5.05
N ILE A 44 23.08 -0.91 -4.53
CA ILE A 44 23.25 -0.28 -3.23
C ILE A 44 22.24 -0.94 -2.31
N ILE A 45 22.77 -1.77 -1.41
CA ILE A 45 21.96 -2.42 -0.40
C ILE A 45 22.35 -1.90 0.98
N ALA A 46 21.36 -1.45 1.75
CA ALA A 46 21.60 -0.96 3.08
C ALA A 46 20.90 -1.78 4.16
N ASP A 47 21.71 -2.34 5.04
CA ASP A 47 21.30 -3.07 6.21
C ASP A 47 21.13 -2.09 7.40
N ASP A 48 19.96 -2.12 8.03
CA ASP A 48 19.61 -1.21 9.13
C ASP A 48 20.00 -1.77 10.52
N ALA A 49 21.24 -2.26 10.63
CA ALA A 49 21.79 -2.92 11.81
C ALA A 49 21.00 -4.18 12.19
N SER A 50 20.86 -5.10 11.25
CA SER A 50 20.27 -6.42 11.49
C SER A 50 21.06 -7.19 12.55
N THR A 51 20.34 -7.97 13.34
CA THR A 51 20.88 -8.82 14.41
C THR A 51 21.01 -10.29 13.99
N ASP A 52 20.55 -10.62 12.79
CA ASP A 52 20.57 -11.96 12.19
C ASP A 52 21.72 -12.09 11.18
N ALA A 53 21.70 -13.13 10.33
CA ALA A 53 22.74 -13.33 9.32
C ALA A 53 22.69 -12.36 8.13
N THR A 54 21.72 -11.44 8.03
CA THR A 54 21.56 -10.52 6.88
C THR A 54 22.85 -9.80 6.51
N PRO A 55 23.60 -9.15 7.44
CA PRO A 55 24.81 -8.40 7.08
C PRO A 55 25.93 -9.30 6.55
N ARG A 56 26.04 -10.53 7.10
CA ARG A 56 27.00 -11.53 6.64
C ARG A 56 26.69 -11.97 5.22
N ILE A 57 25.42 -12.26 4.91
CA ILE A 57 24.99 -12.66 3.58
C ILE A 57 25.28 -11.53 2.58
N ILE A 58 24.95 -10.28 2.91
CA ILE A 58 25.30 -9.12 2.09
C ILE A 58 26.81 -9.03 1.82
N GLY A 59 27.63 -9.26 2.86
CA GLY A 59 29.09 -9.32 2.75
C GLY A 59 29.60 -10.38 1.77
N GLU A 60 28.97 -11.56 1.72
CA GLU A 60 29.30 -12.62 0.76
C GLU A 60 29.13 -12.16 -0.70
N TYR A 61 28.03 -11.44 -1.00
CA TYR A 61 27.77 -10.92 -2.35
C TYR A 61 28.71 -9.78 -2.72
N ALA A 62 29.02 -8.89 -1.77
CA ALA A 62 30.01 -7.83 -1.97
C ALA A 62 31.41 -8.41 -2.25
N ALA A 63 31.80 -9.48 -1.56
CA ALA A 63 33.06 -10.17 -1.82
C ALA A 63 33.07 -10.91 -3.17
N ARG A 64 31.95 -11.53 -3.56
CA ARG A 64 31.81 -12.28 -4.81
C ARG A 64 31.70 -11.37 -6.04
N TYR A 65 31.08 -10.21 -5.89
CA TYR A 65 30.77 -9.27 -6.97
C TYR A 65 31.14 -7.82 -6.59
N PRO A 66 32.44 -7.52 -6.34
CA PRO A 66 32.88 -6.25 -5.75
C PRO A 66 32.66 -5.02 -6.64
N GLN A 67 32.46 -5.21 -7.95
CA GLN A 67 32.15 -4.14 -8.89
C GLN A 67 30.64 -3.87 -9.04
N LEU A 68 29.80 -4.78 -8.52
CA LEU A 68 28.34 -4.68 -8.62
C LEU A 68 27.73 -4.26 -7.28
N PHE A 69 28.13 -4.86 -6.16
CA PHE A 69 27.51 -4.63 -4.85
C PHE A 69 28.29 -3.61 -4.01
N ARG A 70 27.59 -2.56 -3.58
CA ARG A 70 28.07 -1.54 -2.66
C ARG A 70 27.21 -1.51 -1.39
N PRO A 71 27.55 -2.33 -0.38
CA PRO A 71 26.76 -2.42 0.83
C PRO A 71 26.94 -1.20 1.75
N ILE A 72 25.88 -0.84 2.46
CA ILE A 72 25.88 0.12 3.57
C ILE A 72 25.43 -0.63 4.83
N LEU A 73 26.38 -1.03 5.68
CA LEU A 73 26.08 -1.80 6.90
C LEU A 73 26.09 -0.87 8.11
N ARG A 74 24.91 -0.62 8.69
CA ARG A 74 24.80 0.29 9.84
C ARG A 74 25.15 -0.39 11.15
N GLN A 75 25.65 0.42 12.07
CA GLN A 75 25.93 0.02 13.44
C GLN A 75 24.71 0.18 14.37
N THR A 76 23.77 1.05 13.99
CA THR A 76 22.54 1.34 14.73
C THR A 76 21.36 1.37 13.78
N ASN A 77 20.21 0.81 14.21
CA ASN A 77 18.97 0.90 13.46
C ASN A 77 18.47 2.36 13.47
N ILE A 78 18.38 2.97 12.28
CA ILE A 78 17.89 4.34 12.10
C ILE A 78 16.45 4.41 11.58
N GLY A 79 15.86 3.23 11.32
CA GLY A 79 14.51 3.07 10.85
C GLY A 79 14.40 3.13 9.33
N VAL A 80 13.36 2.47 8.81
CA VAL A 80 13.09 2.28 7.38
C VAL A 80 13.15 3.57 6.55
N HIS A 81 12.63 4.68 7.05
CA HIS A 81 12.58 5.95 6.29
C HIS A 81 13.96 6.54 6.07
N ALA A 82 14.75 6.68 7.14
CA ALA A 82 16.09 7.23 7.05
C ALA A 82 17.00 6.27 6.28
N ASN A 83 16.86 4.97 6.52
CA ASN A 83 17.58 3.95 5.76
C ASN A 83 17.32 4.09 4.25
N PHE A 84 16.05 4.12 3.84
CA PHE A 84 15.70 4.18 2.42
C PHE A 84 16.13 5.48 1.75
N LYS A 85 15.98 6.62 2.44
CA LYS A 85 16.43 7.92 1.95
C LYS A 85 17.95 7.93 1.68
N ASP A 86 18.75 7.42 2.61
CA ASP A 86 20.21 7.36 2.43
C ASP A 86 20.60 6.54 1.20
N VAL A 87 19.93 5.41 0.93
CA VAL A 87 20.19 4.57 -0.24
C VAL A 87 19.82 5.28 -1.54
N LEU A 88 18.67 5.96 -1.56
CA LEU A 88 18.26 6.78 -2.70
C LEU A 88 19.26 7.90 -3.00
N SER A 89 19.71 8.63 -1.97
CA SER A 89 20.69 9.71 -2.13
C SER A 89 22.08 9.18 -2.52
N ALA A 90 22.42 7.94 -2.16
CA ALA A 90 23.69 7.32 -2.53
C ALA A 90 23.72 6.81 -3.99
N ALA A 91 22.57 6.71 -4.67
CA ALA A 91 22.46 6.21 -6.04
C ALA A 91 23.08 7.12 -7.09
N ARG A 92 23.92 6.54 -7.97
CA ARG A 92 24.60 7.28 -9.06
C ARG A 92 23.97 7.10 -10.43
N GLY A 93 23.10 6.10 -10.59
CA GLY A 93 22.41 5.73 -11.81
C GLY A 93 21.62 6.87 -12.44
N GLU A 94 21.51 6.87 -13.77
CA GLU A 94 20.48 7.67 -14.45
C GLU A 94 19.07 7.16 -14.09
N TYR A 95 18.95 5.84 -13.92
CA TYR A 95 17.73 5.18 -13.52
C TYR A 95 17.87 4.54 -12.13
N LEU A 96 16.78 4.51 -11.38
CA LEU A 96 16.67 3.81 -10.11
C LEU A 96 15.73 2.62 -10.26
N ALA A 97 16.18 1.43 -9.87
CA ALA A 97 15.32 0.24 -9.78
C ALA A 97 15.15 -0.13 -8.30
N LEU A 98 13.90 -0.26 -7.83
CA LEU A 98 13.66 -0.58 -6.43
C LEU A 98 13.38 -2.08 -6.26
N CYS A 99 13.85 -2.66 -5.15
CA CYS A 99 13.46 -3.97 -4.65
C CYS A 99 13.94 -4.10 -3.20
N GLU A 100 13.05 -4.43 -2.27
CA GLU A 100 13.40 -4.69 -0.88
C GLU A 100 14.02 -6.09 -0.70
N GLY A 101 14.75 -6.29 0.40
CA GLY A 101 15.49 -7.53 0.66
C GLY A 101 14.62 -8.76 0.97
N ASP A 102 13.32 -8.57 1.21
CA ASP A 102 12.32 -9.63 1.38
C ASP A 102 11.54 -9.97 0.10
N ASP A 103 11.88 -9.33 -1.03
CA ASP A 103 11.32 -9.58 -2.36
C ASP A 103 12.41 -10.05 -3.34
N TYR A 104 12.04 -10.42 -4.58
CA TYR A 104 13.04 -10.82 -5.58
C TYR A 104 12.58 -10.65 -7.03
N TRP A 105 13.57 -10.54 -7.91
CA TRP A 105 13.37 -10.54 -9.36
C TRP A 105 13.55 -11.94 -9.95
N THR A 106 12.74 -12.25 -10.96
CA THR A 106 12.73 -13.57 -11.61
C THR A 106 13.17 -13.51 -13.07
N ASP A 107 13.07 -12.35 -13.72
CA ASP A 107 13.53 -12.16 -15.10
C ASP A 107 14.94 -11.56 -15.13
N PRO A 108 15.96 -12.25 -15.66
CA PRO A 108 17.32 -11.72 -15.80
C PRO A 108 17.42 -10.57 -16.82
N LEU A 109 16.37 -10.30 -17.60
CA LEU A 109 16.32 -9.20 -18.59
C LEU A 109 15.45 -8.02 -18.11
N LYS A 110 14.93 -8.03 -16.87
CA LYS A 110 14.08 -6.97 -16.32
C LYS A 110 14.66 -5.58 -16.57
N LEU A 111 15.90 -5.35 -16.14
CA LEU A 111 16.54 -4.03 -16.29
C LEU A 111 16.75 -3.65 -17.76
N SER A 112 17.22 -4.58 -18.59
CA SER A 112 17.39 -4.35 -20.04
C SER A 112 16.09 -3.93 -20.70
N LYS A 113 14.97 -4.60 -20.40
CA LYS A 113 13.65 -4.28 -20.96
C LYS A 113 13.16 -2.91 -20.51
N GLN A 114 13.22 -2.62 -19.21
CA GLN A 114 12.74 -1.37 -18.63
C GLN A 114 13.57 -0.17 -19.09
N VAL A 115 14.90 -0.26 -19.07
CA VAL A 115 15.79 0.83 -19.50
C VAL A 115 15.65 1.08 -21.00
N LYS A 116 15.61 0.02 -21.83
CA LYS A 116 15.39 0.17 -23.27
C LYS A 116 14.06 0.85 -23.59
N TYR A 117 13.02 0.60 -22.79
CA TYR A 117 11.75 1.31 -22.93
C TYR A 117 11.93 2.80 -22.58
N LEU A 118 12.50 3.11 -21.42
CA LEU A 118 12.68 4.48 -20.93
C LEU A 118 13.61 5.32 -21.81
N ASP A 119 14.64 4.72 -22.41
CA ASP A 119 15.54 5.41 -23.35
C ASP A 119 14.83 5.77 -24.67
N ARG A 120 13.81 5.00 -25.07
CA ARG A 120 13.01 5.25 -26.28
C ARG A 120 11.84 6.21 -26.05
N HIS A 121 11.45 6.41 -24.81
CA HIS A 121 10.28 7.19 -24.38
C HIS A 121 10.73 8.21 -23.33
N PRO A 122 11.43 9.29 -23.73
CA PRO A 122 11.98 10.27 -22.80
C PRO A 122 10.92 10.97 -21.93
N GLU A 123 9.67 11.03 -22.39
CA GLU A 123 8.50 11.52 -21.65
C GLU A 123 8.07 10.59 -20.51
N THR A 124 8.44 9.31 -20.55
CA THR A 124 8.16 8.36 -19.47
C THR A 124 9.18 8.53 -18.34
N THR A 125 8.68 8.84 -17.15
CA THR A 125 9.51 9.03 -15.94
C THR A 125 9.44 7.83 -14.99
N VAL A 126 8.41 7.00 -15.14
CA VAL A 126 8.19 5.78 -14.34
C VAL A 126 7.82 4.64 -15.28
N CYS A 127 8.52 3.51 -15.17
CA CYS A 127 8.00 2.26 -15.73
C CYS A 127 7.99 1.16 -14.68
N PHE A 128 7.03 0.25 -14.79
CA PHE A 128 6.88 -0.87 -13.88
C PHE A 128 6.31 -2.09 -14.62
N HIS A 129 6.06 -3.18 -13.91
CA HIS A 129 5.51 -4.39 -14.50
C HIS A 129 4.69 -5.17 -13.46
N PRO A 130 3.81 -6.11 -13.87
CA PRO A 130 3.11 -6.96 -12.93
C PRO A 130 4.06 -7.81 -12.07
N VAL A 131 3.63 -8.17 -10.87
CA VAL A 131 4.38 -9.04 -9.96
C VAL A 131 3.50 -10.18 -9.49
N ARG A 132 4.11 -11.35 -9.29
CA ARG A 132 3.44 -12.44 -8.58
C ARG A 132 3.47 -12.12 -7.10
N VAL A 133 2.35 -12.26 -6.41
CA VAL A 133 2.25 -12.13 -4.95
C VAL A 133 2.12 -13.51 -4.37
N ILE A 134 3.10 -13.92 -3.58
CA ILE A 134 3.10 -15.21 -2.87
C ILE A 134 2.78 -15.01 -1.39
N TYR A 135 2.10 -15.99 -0.80
CA TYR A 135 1.63 -15.92 0.59
C TYR A 135 2.19 -17.09 1.39
N GLU A 136 2.91 -16.79 2.47
CA GLU A 136 3.48 -17.85 3.33
C GLU A 136 2.44 -18.53 4.22
N ASP A 137 1.27 -17.92 4.42
CA ASP A 137 0.14 -18.52 5.14
C ASP A 137 -0.60 -19.59 4.32
N GLY A 138 -0.11 -19.91 3.12
CA GLY A 138 -0.68 -20.89 2.19
C GLY A 138 -1.88 -20.37 1.41
N ALA A 139 -2.23 -19.07 1.50
CA ALA A 139 -3.22 -18.47 0.64
C ALA A 139 -2.81 -18.55 -0.84
N LYS A 140 -3.80 -18.52 -1.73
CA LYS A 140 -3.56 -18.64 -3.17
C LYS A 140 -2.77 -17.43 -3.69
N ASP A 141 -1.70 -17.71 -4.42
CA ASP A 141 -0.95 -16.71 -5.18
C ASP A 141 -1.86 -15.85 -6.05
N SER A 142 -1.45 -14.59 -6.21
CA SER A 142 -2.15 -13.61 -7.04
C SER A 142 -1.16 -12.82 -7.89
N GLU A 143 -1.67 -11.93 -8.75
CA GLU A 143 -0.83 -11.02 -9.52
C GLU A 143 -1.25 -9.57 -9.24
N PHE A 144 -0.27 -8.70 -9.07
CA PHE A 144 -0.47 -7.28 -8.82
C PHE A 144 0.23 -6.42 -9.88
N PRO A 145 -0.38 -5.32 -10.35
CA PRO A 145 -1.75 -4.91 -10.08
C PRO A 145 -2.75 -5.85 -10.78
N PRO A 146 -3.99 -5.99 -10.26
CA PRO A 146 -5.03 -6.77 -10.94
C PRO A 146 -5.36 -6.16 -12.31
N LEU A 147 -5.86 -6.97 -13.25
CA LEU A 147 -6.17 -6.54 -14.62
C LEU A 147 -7.06 -5.29 -14.69
N SER A 148 -8.00 -5.14 -13.75
CA SER A 148 -8.91 -3.98 -13.69
C SER A 148 -8.20 -2.66 -13.42
N TRP A 149 -6.98 -2.69 -12.87
CA TRP A 149 -6.18 -1.50 -12.55
C TRP A 149 -5.22 -1.13 -13.68
N ARG A 150 -5.01 -2.02 -14.66
CA ARG A 150 -4.04 -1.81 -15.76
C ARG A 150 -4.54 -0.89 -16.89
N ARG A 151 -5.80 -0.46 -16.83
CA ARG A 151 -6.45 0.33 -17.89
C ARG A 151 -6.16 1.82 -17.81
N ASP A 152 -5.90 2.31 -16.61
CA ASP A 152 -5.68 3.73 -16.33
C ASP A 152 -4.44 3.85 -15.46
N LEU A 153 -3.34 4.28 -16.08
CA LEU A 153 -2.03 4.50 -15.47
C LEU A 153 -1.75 5.99 -15.27
N SER A 154 -2.78 6.83 -15.28
CA SER A 154 -2.59 8.27 -15.08
C SER A 154 -2.05 8.58 -13.68
N VAL A 155 -1.41 9.75 -13.53
CA VAL A 155 -1.03 10.30 -12.22
C VAL A 155 -2.26 10.43 -11.32
N ASP A 156 -3.43 10.75 -11.88
CA ASP A 156 -4.68 10.90 -11.16
C ASP A 156 -5.15 9.55 -10.58
N ALA A 157 -5.06 8.48 -11.38
CA ALA A 157 -5.31 7.13 -10.90
C ALA A 157 -4.29 6.71 -9.82
N LEU A 158 -3.03 7.15 -9.92
CA LEU A 158 -1.98 6.85 -8.96
C LEU A 158 -2.18 7.60 -7.65
N LEU A 159 -2.62 8.85 -7.69
CA LEU A 159 -3.03 9.63 -6.51
C LEU A 159 -4.23 8.98 -5.82
N ALA A 160 -5.16 8.40 -6.59
CA ALA A 160 -6.33 7.72 -6.05
C ALA A 160 -6.01 6.32 -5.47
N ARG A 161 -5.02 5.61 -6.03
CA ARG A 161 -4.57 4.30 -5.53
C ARG A 161 -3.10 4.03 -5.86
N ASN A 162 -2.38 3.42 -4.92
CA ASN A 162 -1.06 2.89 -5.23
C ASN A 162 -1.19 1.58 -6.04
N PHE A 163 -0.98 1.64 -7.36
CA PHE A 163 -1.05 0.47 -8.26
C PHE A 163 0.31 -0.05 -8.73
N ILE A 164 1.41 0.57 -8.28
CA ILE A 164 2.77 0.16 -8.61
C ILE A 164 3.35 -0.59 -7.42
N GLN A 165 3.92 -1.77 -7.65
CA GLN A 165 4.65 -2.48 -6.60
C GLN A 165 6.11 -2.05 -6.60
N THR A 166 6.68 -1.79 -5.43
CA THR A 166 8.07 -1.35 -5.24
C THR A 166 9.07 -2.19 -6.02
N ASN A 167 9.07 -3.52 -5.84
CA ASN A 167 10.00 -4.41 -6.53
C ASN A 167 9.84 -4.50 -8.06
N SER A 168 8.85 -3.83 -8.65
CA SER A 168 8.65 -3.79 -10.11
C SER A 168 9.16 -2.53 -10.78
N VAL A 169 9.37 -1.45 -10.02
CA VAL A 169 9.50 -0.12 -10.60
C VAL A 169 10.92 0.22 -11.04
N VAL A 170 11.02 1.01 -12.10
CA VAL A 170 12.21 1.76 -12.49
C VAL A 170 11.82 3.23 -12.72
N TYR A 171 12.56 4.14 -12.09
CA TYR A 171 12.39 5.59 -12.26
C TYR A 171 13.53 6.19 -13.06
N ARG A 172 13.24 7.28 -13.78
CA ARG A 172 14.27 8.26 -14.12
C ARG A 172 14.68 9.01 -12.85
N ARG A 173 15.96 8.96 -12.48
CA ARG A 173 16.47 9.52 -11.22
C ARG A 173 16.29 11.04 -11.21
N GLN A 174 15.81 11.57 -10.08
CA GLN A 174 15.77 13.01 -9.83
C GLN A 174 17.08 13.52 -9.23
N PRO A 175 17.39 14.84 -9.32
CA PRO A 175 18.66 15.37 -8.85
C PRO A 175 18.95 15.16 -7.36
N SER A 176 17.92 15.19 -6.50
CA SER A 176 18.03 15.00 -5.06
C SER A 176 16.78 14.31 -4.50
N TYR A 177 16.94 13.68 -3.33
CA TYR A 177 15.90 13.08 -2.49
C TYR A 177 15.95 13.61 -1.05
N ASP A 178 16.73 14.66 -0.80
CA ASP A 178 16.97 15.18 0.56
C ASP A 178 15.75 15.89 1.17
N ASP A 179 14.82 16.27 0.31
CA ASP A 179 13.56 16.94 0.60
C ASP A 179 12.39 15.98 0.84
N ILE A 180 12.59 14.66 0.74
CA ILE A 180 11.54 13.69 1.10
C ILE A 180 11.08 13.95 2.54
N PRO A 181 9.79 14.25 2.78
CA PRO A 181 9.31 14.57 4.12
C PRO A 181 9.46 13.39 5.08
N ALA A 182 9.78 13.69 6.34
CA ALA A 182 9.84 12.67 7.38
C ALA A 182 8.46 12.02 7.59
N ASN A 183 8.45 10.72 7.91
CA ASN A 183 7.27 9.93 8.29
C ASN A 183 6.24 9.61 7.19
N VAL A 184 6.52 9.91 5.91
CA VAL A 184 5.65 9.50 4.80
C VAL A 184 5.60 7.98 4.68
N MET A 185 4.44 7.36 4.92
CA MET A 185 4.25 5.91 4.84
C MET A 185 2.96 5.58 4.08
N PRO A 186 3.00 4.77 3.01
CA PRO A 186 4.20 4.14 2.47
C PRO A 186 5.01 5.11 1.60
N ILE A 187 6.33 4.98 1.68
CA ILE A 187 7.29 5.87 1.00
C ILE A 187 7.30 5.63 -0.51
N ASP A 188 7.08 4.38 -0.92
CA ASP A 188 6.97 3.98 -2.32
C ASP A 188 5.89 4.77 -3.06
N TRP A 189 4.71 4.95 -2.47
CA TRP A 189 3.58 5.64 -3.07
C TRP A 189 3.88 7.12 -3.29
N TYR A 190 4.51 7.75 -2.29
CA TYR A 190 5.00 9.12 -2.44
C TYR A 190 6.02 9.22 -3.58
N LEU A 191 6.97 8.29 -3.68
CA LEU A 191 7.98 8.28 -4.75
C LEU A 191 7.37 8.03 -6.12
N HIS A 192 6.44 7.07 -6.25
CA HIS A 192 5.74 6.81 -7.49
C HIS A 192 5.07 8.10 -8.01
N VAL A 193 4.34 8.81 -7.13
CA VAL A 193 3.71 10.09 -7.48
C VAL A 193 4.75 11.15 -7.80
N ARG A 194 5.79 11.30 -6.97
CA ARG A 194 6.87 12.28 -7.15
C ARG A 194 7.57 12.16 -8.50
N HIS A 195 7.81 10.94 -8.97
CA HIS A 195 8.40 10.74 -10.30
C HIS A 195 7.36 10.90 -11.41
N ALA A 196 6.11 10.49 -11.19
CA ALA A 196 5.07 10.54 -12.21
C ALA A 196 4.48 11.93 -12.45
N VAL A 197 4.48 12.86 -11.48
CA VAL A 197 3.89 14.20 -11.69
C VAL A 197 4.55 14.99 -12.83
N GLY A 198 5.79 14.64 -13.20
CA GLY A 198 6.55 15.27 -14.28
C GLY A 198 6.63 14.47 -15.59
N GLY A 199 5.91 13.36 -15.74
CA GLY A 199 5.98 12.54 -16.95
C GLY A 199 4.96 11.41 -17.02
N GLU A 200 5.14 10.55 -18.02
CA GLU A 200 4.25 9.41 -18.25
C GLU A 200 4.62 8.20 -17.39
N ILE A 201 3.62 7.35 -17.14
CA ILE A 201 3.77 6.06 -16.46
C ILE A 201 3.54 4.95 -17.48
N ALA A 202 4.51 4.05 -17.61
CA ALA A 202 4.39 2.87 -18.47
C ALA A 202 4.36 1.57 -17.66
N MET A 203 3.59 0.59 -18.11
CA MET A 203 3.60 -0.76 -17.56
C MET A 203 4.01 -1.74 -18.66
N LEU A 204 5.13 -2.44 -18.45
CA LEU A 204 5.54 -3.56 -19.29
C LEU A 204 4.64 -4.77 -18.99
N PRO A 205 4.30 -5.60 -20.00
CA PRO A 205 3.29 -6.64 -19.83
C PRO A 205 3.77 -7.86 -19.04
N GLU A 206 5.07 -8.12 -18.96
CA GLU A 206 5.61 -9.35 -18.34
C GLU A 206 5.70 -9.30 -16.82
N THR A 207 5.39 -10.41 -16.17
CA THR A 207 5.57 -10.57 -14.72
C THR A 207 7.02 -10.95 -14.42
N MET A 208 7.80 -10.00 -13.87
CA MET A 208 9.27 -10.14 -13.74
C MET A 208 9.79 -10.13 -12.28
N ALA A 209 8.90 -10.06 -11.29
CA ALA A 209 9.25 -10.06 -9.87
C ALA A 209 8.20 -10.76 -9.01
N VAL A 210 8.60 -11.08 -7.78
CA VAL A 210 7.76 -11.72 -6.77
C VAL A 210 7.74 -10.86 -5.51
N TYR A 211 6.53 -10.49 -5.09
CA TYR A 211 6.24 -9.85 -3.81
C TYR A 211 5.89 -10.92 -2.77
N ARG A 212 6.62 -10.99 -1.65
CA ARG A 212 6.34 -11.94 -0.57
C ARG A 212 5.42 -11.33 0.49
N ARG A 213 4.39 -12.06 0.88
CA ARG A 213 3.55 -11.73 2.04
C ARG A 213 3.82 -12.73 3.16
N HIS A 214 4.45 -12.22 4.21
CA HIS A 214 4.91 -12.97 5.37
C HIS A 214 4.64 -12.21 6.67
N ALA A 215 4.82 -12.87 7.82
CA ALA A 215 4.45 -12.36 9.14
C ALA A 215 5.26 -11.13 9.60
N HIS A 216 6.49 -11.00 9.09
CA HIS A 216 7.42 -9.93 9.46
C HIS A 216 7.33 -8.70 8.54
N GLY A 217 6.62 -8.82 7.41
CA GLY A 217 6.48 -7.73 6.43
C GLY A 217 5.68 -6.53 6.98
N ILE A 218 6.04 -5.32 6.54
CA ILE A 218 5.43 -4.05 6.97
C ILE A 218 3.90 -4.06 6.82
N TRP A 219 3.41 -4.69 5.75
CA TRP A 219 2.00 -4.76 5.40
C TRP A 219 1.23 -5.91 6.06
N HIS A 220 1.88 -6.77 6.86
CA HIS A 220 1.26 -7.96 7.44
C HIS A 220 -0.06 -7.67 8.17
N SER A 221 -0.02 -6.67 9.05
CA SER A 221 -1.20 -6.27 9.83
C SER A 221 -2.35 -5.71 8.97
N ALA A 222 -2.11 -5.24 7.75
CA ALA A 222 -3.18 -4.68 6.91
C ALA A 222 -4.28 -5.68 6.60
N TYR A 223 -3.95 -6.99 6.65
CA TYR A 223 -4.85 -8.09 6.35
C TYR A 223 -5.11 -9.02 7.53
N THR A 224 -4.21 -9.12 8.51
CA THR A 224 -4.42 -9.96 9.71
C THR A 224 -5.03 -9.19 10.89
N ASP A 225 -4.69 -7.91 11.05
CA ASP A 225 -5.21 -7.05 12.11
C ASP A 225 -5.32 -5.60 11.62
N ARG A 226 -6.42 -5.34 10.90
CA ARG A 226 -6.70 -4.04 10.31
C ARG A 226 -6.67 -2.90 11.33
N ARG A 227 -6.98 -3.15 12.60
CA ARG A 227 -6.95 -2.13 13.65
C ARG A 227 -5.50 -1.75 13.98
N LYS A 228 -4.67 -2.75 14.27
CA LYS A 228 -3.23 -2.56 14.51
C LYS A 228 -2.56 -1.86 13.34
N PHE A 229 -2.96 -2.19 12.11
CA PHE A 229 -2.46 -1.50 10.91
C PHE A 229 -2.73 0.01 10.97
N TRP A 230 -3.99 0.43 11.16
CA TRP A 230 -4.31 1.86 11.20
C TRP A 230 -3.74 2.57 12.43
N GLU A 231 -3.59 1.88 13.57
CA GLU A 231 -2.90 2.40 14.76
C GLU A 231 -1.42 2.71 14.50
N THR A 232 -0.75 1.86 13.73
CA THR A 232 0.71 1.95 13.50
C THR A 232 1.07 2.73 12.24
N ARG A 233 0.26 2.67 11.19
CA ARG A 233 0.55 3.23 9.86
C ARG A 233 -0.34 4.40 9.48
N GLY A 234 -1.49 4.58 10.13
CA GLY A 234 -2.48 5.57 9.75
C GLY A 234 -1.97 7.01 9.76
N HIS A 235 -1.17 7.39 10.76
CA HIS A 235 -0.57 8.73 10.82
C HIS A 235 0.42 8.95 9.66
N GLY A 236 1.26 7.97 9.35
CA GLY A 236 2.16 8.05 8.20
C GLY A 236 1.45 8.08 6.84
N MET A 237 0.29 7.42 6.71
CA MET A 237 -0.56 7.54 5.52
C MET A 237 -1.13 8.95 5.37
N ALA A 238 -1.51 9.60 6.47
CA ALA A 238 -1.90 11.00 6.44
C ALA A 238 -0.72 11.91 6.06
N ALA A 239 0.48 11.63 6.57
CA ALA A 239 1.69 12.36 6.20
C ALA A 239 2.04 12.22 4.71
N THR A 240 1.88 11.03 4.12
CA THR A 240 2.05 10.82 2.67
C THR A 240 1.10 11.69 1.85
N LEU A 241 -0.19 11.75 2.22
CA LEU A 241 -1.17 12.56 1.51
C LEU A 241 -0.91 14.06 1.68
N GLU A 242 -0.49 14.49 2.87
CA GLU A 242 -0.07 15.87 3.12
C GLU A 242 1.14 16.24 2.24
N ALA A 243 2.12 15.36 2.13
CA ALA A 243 3.31 15.54 1.29
C ALA A 243 2.98 15.55 -0.21
N MET A 244 2.00 14.78 -0.65
CA MET A 244 1.56 14.77 -2.05
C MET A 244 0.98 16.12 -2.49
N LEU A 245 0.45 16.94 -1.58
CA LEU A 245 -0.06 18.27 -1.92
C LEU A 245 1.03 19.22 -2.42
N ASP A 246 2.27 19.04 -1.97
CA ASP A 246 3.40 19.81 -2.49
C ASP A 246 3.76 19.39 -3.93
N LEU A 247 3.52 18.12 -4.28
CA LEU A 247 3.77 17.58 -5.63
C LEU A 247 2.70 17.98 -6.66
N VAL A 248 1.48 18.28 -6.21
CA VAL A 248 0.34 18.61 -7.08
C VAL A 248 -0.18 20.03 -6.89
N HIS A 249 0.59 20.87 -6.20
CA HIS A 249 0.17 22.22 -5.85
C HIS A 249 -0.31 23.02 -7.06
N GLY A 250 -1.51 23.60 -6.95
CA GLY A 250 -2.12 24.38 -8.02
C GLY A 250 -2.92 23.57 -9.05
N HIS A 251 -2.83 22.23 -9.01
CA HIS A 251 -3.69 21.35 -9.81
C HIS A 251 -4.95 20.98 -9.03
N ARG A 252 -5.99 21.83 -9.11
CA ARG A 252 -7.24 21.68 -8.33
C ARG A 252 -7.89 20.29 -8.41
N GLU A 253 -7.86 19.66 -9.58
CA GLU A 253 -8.43 18.32 -9.78
C GLU A 253 -7.64 17.26 -9.00
N ARG A 254 -6.32 17.32 -9.03
CA ARG A 254 -5.44 16.41 -8.27
C ARG A 254 -5.51 16.67 -6.77
N GLU A 255 -5.57 17.93 -6.34
CA GLU A 255 -5.82 18.28 -4.94
C GLU A 255 -7.17 17.73 -4.45
N ALA A 256 -8.21 17.74 -5.31
CA ALA A 256 -9.50 17.15 -4.99
C ALA A 256 -9.44 15.62 -4.84
N ILE A 257 -8.66 14.93 -5.67
CA ILE A 257 -8.39 13.49 -5.55
C ILE A 257 -7.70 13.21 -4.21
N VAL A 258 -6.63 13.97 -3.87
CA VAL A 258 -5.96 13.83 -2.58
C VAL A 258 -6.97 14.05 -1.43
N GLY A 259 -7.83 15.07 -1.53
CA GLY A 259 -8.89 15.32 -0.54
C GLY A 259 -9.88 14.16 -0.36
N GLU A 260 -10.26 13.48 -1.45
CA GLU A 260 -11.08 12.27 -1.40
C GLU A 260 -10.37 11.13 -0.63
N VAL A 261 -9.11 10.87 -0.99
CA VAL A 261 -8.31 9.82 -0.35
C VAL A 261 -8.04 10.15 1.12
N SER A 262 -7.75 11.41 1.45
CA SER A 262 -7.63 11.90 2.83
C SER A 262 -8.92 11.69 3.63
N ALA A 263 -10.09 11.92 3.03
CA ALA A 263 -11.36 11.67 3.67
C ALA A 263 -11.59 10.19 3.97
N TRP A 264 -11.09 9.29 3.11
CA TRP A 264 -11.05 7.85 3.35
C TRP A 264 -10.07 7.49 4.47
N VAL A 265 -8.80 7.92 4.40
CA VAL A 265 -7.78 7.64 5.42
C VAL A 265 -8.23 8.08 6.82
N LEU A 266 -8.66 9.33 6.98
CA LEU A 266 -9.13 9.84 8.28
C LEU A 266 -10.33 9.06 8.82
N ARG A 267 -11.19 8.55 7.94
CA ARG A 267 -12.31 7.70 8.34
C ARG A 267 -11.82 6.36 8.87
N GLU A 268 -10.83 5.75 8.22
CA GLU A 268 -10.30 4.46 8.68
C GLU A 268 -9.53 4.58 9.99
N ILE A 269 -8.73 5.64 10.18
CA ILE A 269 -8.12 5.97 11.48
C ILE A 269 -9.21 6.13 12.55
N GLY A 270 -10.30 6.84 12.24
CA GLY A 270 -11.40 7.07 13.16
C GLY A 270 -12.24 5.83 13.52
N LYS A 271 -12.09 4.71 12.79
CA LYS A 271 -12.73 3.43 13.14
C LYS A 271 -11.99 2.69 14.26
N THR A 272 -10.74 3.07 14.56
CA THR A 272 -9.99 2.49 15.67
C THR A 272 -10.67 2.86 17.00
N PRO A 273 -11.18 1.88 17.76
CA PRO A 273 -11.94 2.16 18.98
C PRO A 273 -11.07 2.69 20.13
N GLY A 274 -11.70 3.33 21.10
CA GLY A 274 -11.06 3.75 22.35
C GLY A 274 -10.29 5.08 22.27
N ARG A 275 -9.60 5.41 23.37
CA ARG A 275 -8.88 6.70 23.51
C ARG A 275 -7.70 6.83 22.55
N GLN A 276 -7.03 5.71 22.25
CA GLN A 276 -5.86 5.68 21.38
C GLN A 276 -6.20 6.03 19.93
N GLY A 277 -7.23 5.40 19.35
CA GLY A 277 -7.68 5.73 17.99
C GLY A 277 -8.15 7.18 17.86
N ARG A 278 -8.86 7.70 18.86
CA ARG A 278 -9.25 9.12 18.89
C ARG A 278 -8.05 10.06 18.97
N ALA A 279 -7.07 9.76 19.82
CA ALA A 279 -5.85 10.55 19.95
C ALA A 279 -5.06 10.57 18.63
N LEU A 280 -4.95 9.40 17.96
CA LEU A 280 -4.29 9.28 16.67
C LEU A 280 -4.99 10.12 15.60
N LEU A 281 -6.33 10.05 15.51
CA LEU A 281 -7.10 10.87 14.58
C LEU A 281 -6.89 12.37 14.80
N LEU A 282 -6.96 12.81 16.06
CA LEU A 282 -6.75 14.22 16.41
C LEU A 282 -5.32 14.68 16.09
N LYS A 283 -4.33 13.82 16.35
CA LYS A 283 -2.93 14.08 15.98
C LYS A 283 -2.77 14.21 14.47
N SER A 284 -3.32 13.29 13.68
CA SER A 284 -3.28 13.38 12.21
C SER A 284 -3.95 14.65 11.68
N ILE A 285 -5.05 15.09 12.29
CA ILE A 285 -5.72 16.34 11.93
C ILE A 285 -4.86 17.56 12.25
N ALA A 286 -4.23 17.58 13.42
CA ALA A 286 -3.41 18.70 13.89
C ALA A 286 -2.11 18.84 13.08
N ASP A 287 -1.45 17.72 12.79
CA ASP A 287 -0.16 17.70 12.09
C ASP A 287 -0.30 17.93 10.57
N HIS A 288 -1.47 17.62 10.00
CA HIS A 288 -1.71 17.64 8.54
C HIS A 288 -2.97 18.45 8.19
N PRO A 289 -2.95 19.79 8.41
CA PRO A 289 -4.13 20.62 8.27
C PRO A 289 -4.59 20.79 6.81
N ARG A 290 -3.68 20.78 5.81
CA ARG A 290 -4.05 21.02 4.40
C ARG A 290 -4.89 19.85 3.87
N MET A 291 -4.39 18.63 4.02
CA MET A 291 -5.11 17.42 3.59
C MET A 291 -6.39 17.22 4.42
N THR A 292 -6.40 17.64 5.69
CA THR A 292 -7.63 17.65 6.51
C THR A 292 -8.67 18.60 5.94
N MET A 293 -8.28 19.82 5.57
CA MET A 293 -9.21 20.82 5.01
C MET A 293 -9.82 20.32 3.69
N LEU A 294 -9.01 19.78 2.78
CA LEU A 294 -9.49 19.19 1.53
C LEU A 294 -10.44 18.01 1.78
N SER A 295 -10.16 17.18 2.79
CA SER A 295 -11.05 16.10 3.18
C SER A 295 -12.43 16.59 3.66
N LEU A 296 -12.48 17.72 4.37
CA LEU A 296 -13.73 18.34 4.83
C LEU A 296 -14.50 18.93 3.66
N GLN A 297 -13.83 19.65 2.77
CA GLN A 297 -14.42 20.20 1.54
C GLN A 297 -15.03 19.09 0.68
N HIS A 298 -14.30 17.99 0.47
CA HIS A 298 -14.82 16.81 -0.23
C HIS A 298 -16.08 16.26 0.46
N ARG A 299 -16.06 16.07 1.79
CA ARG A 299 -17.22 15.57 2.55
C ARG A 299 -18.42 16.52 2.46
N TRP A 300 -18.21 17.84 2.48
CA TRP A 300 -19.25 18.84 2.32
C TRP A 300 -19.89 18.78 0.92
N ALA A 301 -19.09 18.68 -0.14
CA ALA A 301 -19.58 18.51 -1.50
C ALA A 301 -20.45 17.25 -1.65
N GLN A 302 -20.13 16.17 -0.92
CA GLN A 302 -20.90 14.93 -0.92
C GLN A 302 -22.17 14.97 -0.04
N THR A 303 -22.38 16.02 0.77
CA THR A 303 -23.45 16.08 1.77
C THR A 303 -24.86 16.06 1.16
N PRO A 304 -25.18 16.80 0.08
CA PRO A 304 -26.49 16.71 -0.57
C PRO A 304 -26.82 15.29 -1.04
N TRP A 305 -25.86 14.64 -1.71
CA TRP A 305 -25.99 13.27 -2.18
C TRP A 305 -26.18 12.25 -1.04
N ARG A 306 -25.42 12.40 0.06
CA ARG A 306 -25.59 11.56 1.26
C ARG A 306 -26.96 11.75 1.91
N ARG A 307 -27.46 12.98 1.98
CA ARG A 307 -28.82 13.27 2.48
C ARG A 307 -29.89 12.63 1.58
N PHE A 308 -29.72 12.69 0.27
CA PHE A 308 -30.60 12.04 -0.70
C PHE A 308 -30.60 10.51 -0.53
N LYS A 309 -29.42 9.86 -0.55
CA LYS A 309 -29.32 8.40 -0.34
C LYS A 309 -29.96 7.95 0.97
N ARG A 310 -29.77 8.70 2.06
CA ARG A 310 -30.36 8.38 3.36
C ARG A 310 -31.89 8.48 3.33
N ARG A 311 -32.46 9.48 2.67
CA ARG A 311 -33.91 9.59 2.48
C ARG A 311 -34.45 8.38 1.71
N LEU A 312 -33.81 8.04 0.59
CA LEU A 312 -34.19 6.89 -0.23
C LEU A 312 -34.13 5.58 0.57
N SER A 313 -33.08 5.35 1.36
CA SER A 313 -32.97 4.14 2.19
C SER A 313 -34.03 4.06 3.28
N THR A 314 -34.39 5.20 3.90
CA THR A 314 -35.44 5.25 4.92
C THR A 314 -36.81 4.98 4.30
N GLU A 315 -37.09 5.52 3.11
CA GLU A 315 -38.33 5.26 2.38
C GLU A 315 -38.45 3.81 1.91
N LEU A 316 -37.36 3.21 1.41
CA LEU A 316 -37.36 1.78 1.06
C LEU A 316 -37.57 0.88 2.28
N SER A 317 -36.97 1.23 3.42
CA SER A 317 -37.14 0.49 4.68
C SER A 317 -38.57 0.62 5.22
N SER A 318 -39.19 1.81 5.12
CA SER A 318 -40.58 2.02 5.54
C SER A 318 -41.56 1.29 4.63
N LEU A 319 -41.33 1.27 3.32
CA LEU A 319 -42.12 0.48 2.36
C LEU A 319 -42.01 -1.03 2.63
N ALA A 320 -40.80 -1.53 2.92
CA ALA A 320 -40.59 -2.93 3.29
C ALA A 320 -41.32 -3.29 4.59
N ALA A 321 -41.27 -2.41 5.60
CA ALA A 321 -42.01 -2.59 6.85
C ALA A 321 -43.52 -2.57 6.65
N LEU A 322 -44.04 -1.69 5.78
CA LEU A 322 -45.46 -1.64 5.42
C LEU A 322 -45.90 -2.92 4.72
N ALA A 323 -45.14 -3.38 3.71
CA ALA A 323 -45.43 -4.60 2.97
C ALA A 323 -45.42 -5.84 3.89
N TYR A 324 -44.48 -5.89 4.84
CA TYR A 324 -44.43 -6.93 5.87
C TYR A 324 -45.67 -6.90 6.78
N ALA A 325 -46.08 -5.72 7.26
CA ALA A 325 -47.26 -5.57 8.10
C ALA A 325 -48.56 -5.94 7.36
N THR A 326 -48.68 -5.58 6.08
CA THR A 326 -49.85 -5.93 5.24
C THR A 326 -49.90 -7.43 4.98
N ARG A 327 -48.76 -8.08 4.71
CA ARG A 327 -48.66 -9.53 4.52
C ARG A 327 -49.00 -10.30 5.80
N ARG A 328 -48.56 -9.80 6.95
CA ARG A 328 -48.90 -10.36 8.27
C ARG A 328 -50.39 -10.26 8.59
N ARG A 329 -51.02 -9.11 8.33
CA ARG A 329 -52.49 -8.95 8.49
C ARG A 329 -53.28 -9.86 7.56
N ALA A 330 -52.80 -10.09 6.33
CA ALA A 330 -53.45 -11.00 5.39
C ALA A 330 -53.35 -12.48 5.81
N LEU A 331 -52.32 -12.85 6.57
CA LEU A 331 -52.16 -14.19 7.15
C LEU A 331 -53.00 -14.36 8.42
N GLU A 332 -53.00 -13.36 9.33
CA GLU A 332 -53.82 -13.37 10.55
C GLU A 332 -55.34 -13.33 10.24
N GLY A 333 -55.74 -12.72 9.12
CA GLY A 333 -57.13 -12.74 8.64
C GLY A 333 -57.59 -14.07 8.01
N ARG A 334 -56.67 -15.02 7.76
CA ARG A 334 -57.00 -16.36 7.22
C ARG A 334 -57.13 -17.45 8.28
N ASP A 335 -56.68 -17.21 9.51
CA ASP A 335 -56.74 -18.18 10.62
C ASP A 335 -57.96 -18.00 11.54
N GLY A 336 -58.89 -17.09 11.23
CA GLY A 336 -60.08 -16.80 12.05
C GLY A 336 -61.23 -17.81 11.96
N GLY A 337 -61.00 -19.03 11.49
CA GLY A 337 -62.06 -19.94 11.06
C GLY A 337 -61.92 -21.40 11.49
N TYR A 338 -61.45 -21.73 12.70
CA TYR A 338 -61.78 -23.04 13.29
C TYR A 338 -61.45 -23.14 14.80
N ARG A 339 -62.44 -23.61 15.58
CA ARG A 339 -62.41 -24.41 16.83
C ARG A 339 -63.38 -23.86 17.87
N GLU A 340 -64.54 -24.50 17.99
CA GLU A 340 -64.85 -25.71 18.77
C GLU A 340 -65.05 -25.41 20.26
N THR A 341 -66.32 -25.56 20.63
CA THR A 341 -66.89 -25.49 21.96
C THR A 341 -66.43 -26.66 22.81
N THR A 342 -65.66 -26.42 23.86
CA THR A 342 -65.67 -27.28 25.07
C THR A 342 -65.43 -26.43 26.31
N SER A 343 -66.43 -26.41 27.19
CA SER A 343 -66.39 -25.80 28.52
C SER A 343 -65.37 -26.48 29.45
N PRO A 344 -64.82 -25.77 30.47
CA PRO A 344 -63.84 -26.31 31.40
C PRO A 344 -64.49 -26.82 32.70
N PRO A 345 -63.77 -27.65 33.49
CA PRO A 345 -63.89 -27.58 34.93
C PRO A 345 -62.59 -27.05 35.56
N THR A 346 -62.79 -25.92 36.22
CA THR A 346 -62.18 -25.41 37.46
C THR A 346 -61.30 -26.36 38.27
N GLY A 347 -60.13 -25.87 38.68
CA GLY A 347 -59.34 -26.43 39.79
C GLY A 347 -58.16 -25.52 40.18
N ARG A 348 -58.36 -24.67 41.19
CA ARG A 348 -57.38 -23.74 41.78
C ARG A 348 -56.23 -24.50 42.48
N GLY A 349 -55.03 -23.91 42.48
CA GLY A 349 -54.17 -23.99 43.67
C GLY A 349 -52.65 -23.95 43.49
N ARG A 350 -52.08 -22.74 43.54
CA ARG A 350 -50.87 -22.33 44.29
C ARG A 350 -49.52 -23.08 44.12
N ASN A 351 -48.57 -22.28 43.59
CA ASN A 351 -47.28 -21.88 44.20
C ASN A 351 -46.08 -22.84 44.33
N VAL A 352 -44.97 -22.39 43.71
CA VAL A 352 -43.63 -22.10 44.30
C VAL A 352 -42.50 -23.13 44.14
N ARG A 353 -41.37 -22.61 43.60
CA ARG A 353 -39.95 -23.08 43.61
C ARG A 353 -39.66 -24.37 42.82
N GLY A 354 -38.56 -24.54 42.09
CA GLY A 354 -37.36 -23.75 41.86
C GLY A 354 -36.29 -24.63 41.17
N SER A 355 -35.27 -23.98 40.59
CA SER A 355 -33.88 -24.45 40.35
C SER A 355 -33.55 -25.61 39.37
N HIS A 356 -32.43 -25.37 38.66
CA HIS A 356 -31.54 -26.28 37.93
C HIS A 356 -32.05 -26.73 36.54
N ALA A 357 -31.27 -26.66 35.45
CA ALA A 357 -29.85 -26.42 35.23
C ALA A 357 -29.62 -25.74 33.87
#